data_AF-A0A9J6P4M9-F1
#
_entry.id   AF-A0A9J6P4M9-F1
#
_cell.length_a   1.000
_cell.length_b   1.000
_cell.length_c   1.000
_cell.angle_alpha   90.00
_cell.angle_beta   90.00
_cell.angle_gamma   90.00
#
_symmetry.space_group_name_H-M   'P 1'
#
loop_
_entity.id
_entity.type
_entity.pdbx_description
1 polymer ?
#
loop_
_entity_poly.entity_id
_entity_poly.type
_entity_poly.pdbx_seq_one_letter_code
_entity_poly.pdbx_strand_id
1 'polypeptide(L)'
;MNKGKVIFSLFLCLIMILMFFSPSSIFAETNDRKVIDIITINDFHGKLKEDTREKGKNMGMSKIINAVKQYKDVNPNTIVVSGGDSYQGSAMSELTLGAPVSEMYKEIGVVASAVGNHEFDWGIDLFKKWSEVGEFDFLATNIVDKKTNKPIRWVKPYKVIEVEGVKIALIGLTTPETDCMKTAKNAQNLMFEPLKESAQKWVKYFKNLEAPEGKVDAIIALAHVGCFQDRDSGEITGEVVELGLTEVEGLDAIISAHTHQSVAGVVNNIAVVQGYKDGRALGKLSLSFDKDNNLVKVDSSVDLLYNRKSELVNDKQGDAIYLKYSKALKSIIDEVIGRTDENLTHVRFSECGTSVLGKWTTDLMRKIGGTQIAVINEGALRTSIPAGDITVGKLYDVIPFNNILIKMKLKGSQLKKVIENGIMNKDIGWIEISGVKVYYNPEAEFGNRVTAIILEDGVKVEMEKYYSVATNDFMFIGGDNYDFKGAKNIVESNRIIRDMIADYLRDVKEVKFEFEQPFVKGKAPKVK
;
A
#
# COMPACT_ATOMS: atom_id res chain seq x y z
N MET A 1 26.46 13.20 81.01
CA MET A 1 26.35 12.47 79.73
C MET A 1 27.74 12.24 79.17
N ASN A 2 28.08 10.98 78.89
CA ASN A 2 29.46 10.52 78.76
C ASN A 2 30.01 10.85 77.36
N LYS A 3 31.00 11.76 77.26
CA LYS A 3 31.55 12.29 76.00
C LYS A 3 32.04 11.18 75.04
N GLY A 4 32.46 10.03 75.57
CA GLY A 4 32.87 8.87 74.76
C GLY A 4 31.74 8.22 73.96
N LYS A 5 30.48 8.25 74.43
CA LYS A 5 29.35 7.66 73.70
C LYS A 5 28.89 8.52 72.52
N VAL A 6 29.03 9.84 72.62
CA VAL A 6 28.68 10.77 71.54
C VAL A 6 29.70 10.71 70.40
N ILE A 7 30.99 10.60 70.73
CA ILE A 7 32.06 10.47 69.72
C ILE A 7 31.96 9.13 68.98
N PHE A 8 31.66 8.03 69.69
CA PHE A 8 31.47 6.73 69.06
C PHE A 8 30.23 6.70 68.15
N SER A 9 29.14 7.35 68.54
CA SER A 9 27.92 7.43 67.71
C SER A 9 28.10 8.30 66.46
N LEU A 10 28.87 9.39 66.56
CA LEU A 10 29.21 10.23 65.39
C LEU A 10 30.16 9.51 64.42
N PHE A 11 31.08 8.70 64.94
CA PHE A 11 31.98 7.88 64.11
C PHE A 11 31.24 6.75 63.39
N LEU A 12 30.27 6.11 64.05
CA LEU A 12 29.41 5.09 63.42
C LEU A 12 28.50 5.67 62.33
N CYS A 13 27.92 6.86 62.55
CA CYS A 13 27.13 7.56 61.53
C CYS A 13 27.98 7.98 60.33
N LEU A 14 29.23 8.41 60.54
CA LEU A 14 30.14 8.78 59.45
C LEU A 14 30.53 7.56 58.60
N ILE A 15 30.76 6.40 59.23
CA ILE A 15 31.05 5.14 58.51
C ILE A 15 29.81 4.63 57.76
N MET A 16 28.60 4.73 58.33
CA MET A 16 27.38 4.38 57.61
C MET A 16 27.12 5.30 56.42
N ILE A 17 27.38 6.61 56.53
CA ILE A 17 27.24 7.56 55.42
C ILE A 17 28.30 7.31 54.33
N LEU A 18 29.52 6.92 54.71
CA LEU A 18 30.59 6.56 53.76
C LEU A 18 30.34 5.22 53.06
N MET A 19 29.61 4.27 53.66
CA MET A 19 29.22 3.01 53.01
C MET A 19 28.08 3.19 51.98
N PHE A 20 27.28 4.25 52.06
CA PHE A 20 26.30 4.62 51.02
C PHE A 20 26.88 5.47 49.89
N PHE A 21 28.15 5.89 49.97
CA PHE A 21 28.88 6.65 48.96
C PHE A 21 30.08 5.87 48.40
N SER A 22 30.01 4.54 48.36
CA SER A 22 30.83 3.80 47.41
C SER A 22 30.27 4.09 46.02
N PRO A 23 31.02 4.75 45.10
CA PRO A 23 30.62 4.73 43.71
C PRO A 23 30.73 3.27 43.29
N SER A 24 29.58 2.60 43.21
CA SER A 24 29.44 1.40 42.41
C SER A 24 29.82 1.83 41.00
N SER A 25 31.09 1.67 40.64
CA SER A 25 31.52 1.66 39.26
C SER A 25 30.82 0.47 38.63
N ILE A 26 29.56 0.66 38.25
CA ILE A 26 28.95 -0.13 37.20
C ILE A 26 29.86 0.17 36.02
N PHE A 27 30.80 -0.74 35.75
CA PHE A 27 31.33 -0.88 34.42
C PHE A 27 30.12 -1.16 33.54
N ALA A 28 29.50 -0.10 33.04
CA ALA A 28 28.72 -0.18 31.83
C ALA A 28 29.74 -0.72 30.83
N GLU A 29 29.58 -2.00 30.48
CA GLU A 29 30.19 -2.56 29.28
C GLU A 29 29.89 -1.54 28.19
N THR A 30 30.92 -0.81 27.75
CA THR A 30 30.77 0.16 26.68
C THR A 30 30.22 -0.63 25.52
N ASN A 31 28.96 -0.38 25.18
CA ASN A 31 28.27 -1.09 24.13
C ASN A 31 28.89 -0.56 22.82
N ASP A 32 30.08 -1.06 22.47
CA ASP A 32 30.88 -0.74 21.27
C ASP A 32 30.19 -1.22 19.98
N ARG A 33 28.86 -1.25 19.98
CA ARG A 33 28.05 -1.70 18.87
C ARG A 33 27.78 -0.53 17.95
N LYS A 34 28.14 -0.69 16.67
CA LYS A 34 27.68 0.23 15.62
C LYS A 34 26.22 -0.10 15.32
N VAL A 35 25.35 0.90 15.35
CA VAL A 35 23.93 0.73 15.04
C VAL A 35 23.61 1.50 13.76
N ILE A 36 23.20 0.77 12.74
CA ILE A 36 22.73 1.33 11.47
C ILE A 36 21.23 1.11 11.40
N ASP A 37 20.49 2.21 11.23
CA ASP A 37 19.04 2.18 11.10
C ASP A 37 18.66 2.19 9.62
N ILE A 38 17.67 1.37 9.25
CA ILE A 38 17.02 1.44 7.94
C ILE A 38 15.56 1.83 8.16
N ILE A 39 15.21 3.03 7.68
CA ILE A 39 13.83 3.54 7.70
C ILE A 39 13.20 3.30 6.34
N THR A 40 12.00 2.73 6.35
CA THR A 40 11.21 2.48 5.14
C THR A 40 9.88 3.23 5.15
N ILE A 41 9.54 3.78 3.98
CA ILE A 41 8.19 4.21 3.63
C ILE A 41 7.70 3.26 2.55
N ASN A 42 6.49 2.74 2.67
CA ASN A 42 5.87 1.89 1.66
C ASN A 42 4.43 2.34 1.41
N ASP A 43 3.92 2.02 0.22
CA ASP A 43 2.52 2.24 -0.15
C ASP A 43 2.06 3.68 0.14
N PHE A 44 2.95 4.64 -0.17
CA PHE A 44 2.72 6.06 0.11
C PHE A 44 1.57 6.60 -0.73
N HIS A 45 1.32 6.00 -1.90
CA HIS A 45 0.20 6.31 -2.78
C HIS A 45 -0.03 7.80 -3.07
N GLY A 46 1.07 8.54 -3.21
CA GLY A 46 1.07 9.97 -3.46
C GLY A 46 0.31 10.79 -2.41
N LYS A 47 0.18 10.35 -1.15
CA LYS A 47 -0.52 11.09 -0.07
C LYS A 47 0.28 12.31 0.42
N LEU A 48 0.52 13.24 -0.51
CA LEU A 48 1.33 14.43 -0.36
C LEU A 48 0.69 15.50 0.54
N LYS A 49 -0.66 15.56 0.56
CA LYS A 49 -1.42 16.49 1.40
C LYS A 49 -1.67 15.87 2.78
N GLU A 50 -1.45 16.66 3.83
CA GLU A 50 -1.86 16.29 5.19
C GLU A 50 -3.39 16.20 5.29
N ASP A 51 -3.87 15.17 5.96
CA ASP A 51 -5.29 15.06 6.29
C ASP A 51 -5.62 15.85 7.56
N THR A 52 -6.00 17.13 7.42
CA THR A 52 -6.18 18.04 8.57
C THR A 52 -7.46 17.83 9.38
N ARG A 53 -8.28 16.82 9.07
CA ARG A 53 -9.46 16.47 9.87
C ARG A 53 -9.01 15.95 11.24
N GLU A 54 -9.85 16.11 12.27
CA GLU A 54 -9.55 15.67 13.64
C GLU A 54 -9.15 14.19 13.72
N LYS A 55 -9.85 13.31 12.98
CA LYS A 55 -9.54 11.87 12.88
C LYS A 55 -8.63 11.53 11.69
N GLY A 56 -8.05 12.54 11.04
CA GLY A 56 -7.28 12.42 9.82
C GLY A 56 -5.89 11.84 10.07
N LYS A 57 -5.59 10.70 9.45
CA LYS A 57 -4.36 9.93 9.74
C LYS A 57 -3.20 10.19 8.78
N ASN A 58 -3.47 10.67 7.57
CA ASN A 58 -2.40 10.89 6.58
C ASN A 58 -1.54 12.08 7.01
N MET A 59 -0.23 11.90 7.00
CA MET A 59 0.74 12.87 7.49
C MET A 59 1.04 13.98 6.46
N GLY A 60 0.96 13.66 5.17
CA GLY A 60 1.44 14.55 4.12
C GLY A 60 2.96 14.59 4.04
N MET A 61 3.47 15.06 2.90
CA MET A 61 4.90 15.09 2.58
C MET A 61 5.70 15.87 3.63
N SER A 62 5.24 17.05 4.03
CA SER A 62 5.98 17.95 4.94
C SER A 62 6.27 17.32 6.30
N LYS A 63 5.29 16.61 6.89
CA LYS A 63 5.49 15.94 8.18
C LYS A 63 6.30 14.66 8.06
N ILE A 64 6.20 13.94 6.95
CA ILE A 64 7.04 12.75 6.72
C ILE A 64 8.50 13.15 6.56
N ILE A 65 8.79 14.23 5.81
CA ILE A 65 10.15 14.78 5.70
C ILE A 65 10.68 15.13 7.09
N ASN A 66 9.88 15.82 7.91
CA ASN A 66 10.28 16.15 9.28
C ASN A 66 10.55 14.91 10.12
N ALA A 67 9.66 13.91 10.09
CA ALA A 67 9.82 12.67 10.84
C ALA A 67 11.10 11.91 10.45
N VAL A 68 11.39 11.79 9.15
CA VAL A 68 12.62 11.12 8.68
C VAL A 68 13.87 11.91 9.07
N LYS A 69 13.83 13.26 9.02
CA LYS A 69 14.94 14.10 9.52
C LYS A 69 15.18 13.91 11.01
N GLN A 70 14.12 13.79 11.84
CA GLN A 70 14.28 13.48 13.26
C GLN A 70 15.00 12.14 13.51
N TYR A 71 14.73 11.10 12.71
CA TYR A 71 15.47 9.84 12.79
C TYR A 71 16.96 10.03 12.46
N LYS A 72 17.27 10.80 11.40
CA LYS A 72 18.65 11.11 11.02
C LYS A 72 19.38 11.97 12.05
N ASP A 73 18.68 12.88 12.73
CA ASP A 73 19.25 13.71 13.80
C ASP A 73 19.62 12.86 15.02
N VAL A 74 18.81 11.84 15.35
CA VAL A 74 19.08 10.91 16.46
C VAL A 74 20.18 9.90 16.09
N ASN A 75 20.15 9.37 14.87
CA ASN A 75 21.16 8.45 14.36
C ASN A 75 21.62 8.87 12.95
N PRO A 76 22.78 9.52 12.81
CA PRO A 76 23.33 9.90 11.51
C PRO A 76 23.59 8.72 10.57
N ASN A 77 23.71 7.51 11.11
CA ASN A 77 23.87 6.26 10.35
C ASN A 77 22.52 5.68 9.90
N THR A 78 21.57 6.54 9.52
CA THR A 78 20.23 6.14 9.07
C THR A 78 20.16 6.11 7.54
N ILE A 79 19.88 4.94 7.00
CA ILE A 79 19.56 4.70 5.59
C ILE A 79 18.05 4.84 5.40
N VAL A 80 17.62 5.49 4.32
CA VAL A 80 16.19 5.61 3.98
C VAL A 80 15.92 4.86 2.68
N VAL A 81 14.93 3.98 2.69
CA VAL A 81 14.51 3.19 1.53
C VAL A 81 12.99 3.27 1.34
N SER A 82 12.51 2.76 0.21
CA SER A 82 11.09 2.61 -0.05
C SER A 82 10.70 1.17 -0.39
N GLY A 83 9.59 0.72 0.18
CA GLY A 83 8.98 -0.56 -0.16
C GLY A 83 8.21 -0.57 -1.48
N GLY A 84 8.11 0.55 -2.22
CA GLY A 84 7.34 0.67 -3.48
C GLY A 84 5.94 1.26 -3.30
N ASP A 85 5.13 1.24 -4.36
CA ASP A 85 3.77 1.79 -4.47
C ASP A 85 3.61 3.22 -3.93
N SER A 86 4.52 4.09 -4.35
CA SER A 86 4.60 5.44 -3.79
C SER A 86 3.96 6.53 -4.63
N TYR A 87 3.70 6.26 -5.92
CA TYR A 87 3.26 7.26 -6.87
C TYR A 87 1.74 7.35 -7.01
N GLN A 88 1.06 6.27 -7.41
CA GLN A 88 -0.37 6.32 -7.73
C GLN A 88 -1.23 6.52 -6.48
N GLY A 89 -2.30 7.35 -6.54
CA GLY A 89 -3.33 7.35 -5.49
C GLY A 89 -3.83 8.70 -4.98
N SER A 90 -3.31 9.83 -5.46
CA SER A 90 -3.84 11.16 -5.18
C SER A 90 -3.93 12.01 -6.44
N ALA A 91 -4.86 12.98 -6.46
CA ALA A 91 -5.03 13.90 -7.58
C ALA A 91 -3.73 14.61 -7.97
N MET A 92 -2.99 15.10 -6.98
CA MET A 92 -1.73 15.82 -7.21
C MET A 92 -0.70 14.92 -7.86
N SER A 93 -0.53 13.69 -7.35
CA SER A 93 0.44 12.75 -7.90
C SER A 93 0.06 12.32 -9.32
N GLU A 94 -1.21 12.01 -9.53
CA GLU A 94 -1.77 11.60 -10.83
C GLU A 94 -1.59 12.69 -11.90
N LEU A 95 -2.01 13.92 -11.62
CA LEU A 95 -1.92 15.05 -12.55
C LEU A 95 -0.49 15.50 -12.84
N THR A 96 0.49 15.08 -12.03
CA THR A 96 1.91 15.44 -12.18
C THR A 96 2.80 14.26 -12.55
N LEU A 97 2.20 13.08 -12.74
CA LEU A 97 2.90 11.82 -12.96
C LEU A 97 3.99 11.58 -11.88
N GLY A 98 3.65 11.85 -10.62
CA GLY A 98 4.48 11.47 -9.47
C GLY A 98 5.65 12.39 -9.15
N ALA A 99 5.86 13.46 -9.93
CA ALA A 99 6.98 14.38 -9.74
C ALA A 99 7.22 14.87 -8.28
N PRO A 100 6.21 15.31 -7.51
CA PRO A 100 6.40 15.70 -6.10
C PRO A 100 6.85 14.56 -5.19
N VAL A 101 6.50 13.30 -5.49
CA VAL A 101 6.97 12.14 -4.71
C VAL A 101 8.46 11.95 -4.91
N SER A 102 8.97 12.09 -6.15
CA SER A 102 10.42 12.02 -6.39
C SER A 102 11.17 13.19 -5.74
N GLU A 103 10.63 14.42 -5.77
CA GLU A 103 11.22 15.55 -5.03
C GLU A 103 11.26 15.31 -3.51
N MET A 104 10.20 14.71 -2.94
CA MET A 104 10.19 14.26 -1.54
C MET A 104 11.27 13.22 -1.24
N TYR A 105 11.44 12.24 -2.13
CA TYR A 105 12.42 11.16 -1.98
C TYR A 105 13.84 11.70 -1.95
N LYS A 106 14.14 12.64 -2.84
CA LYS A 106 15.40 13.38 -2.82
C LYS A 106 15.61 14.13 -1.51
N GLU A 107 14.58 14.83 -1.03
CA GLU A 107 14.65 15.62 0.21
C GLU A 107 14.93 14.76 1.45
N ILE A 108 14.34 13.57 1.54
CA ILE A 108 14.60 12.64 2.66
C ILE A 108 15.79 11.72 2.41
N GLY A 109 16.40 11.76 1.23
CA GLY A 109 17.54 10.93 0.84
C GLY A 109 17.20 9.44 0.77
N VAL A 110 16.11 9.08 0.09
CA VAL A 110 15.85 7.68 -0.29
C VAL A 110 16.98 7.21 -1.18
N VAL A 111 17.62 6.08 -0.87
CA VAL A 111 18.73 5.56 -1.67
C VAL A 111 18.31 4.44 -2.62
N ALA A 112 17.22 3.75 -2.29
CA ALA A 112 16.67 2.65 -3.06
C ALA A 112 15.15 2.50 -2.81
N SER A 113 14.42 2.06 -3.83
CA SER A 113 13.02 1.68 -3.76
C SER A 113 12.83 0.29 -4.36
N ALA A 114 12.07 -0.60 -3.71
CA ALA A 114 11.51 -1.74 -4.41
C ALA A 114 10.60 -1.24 -5.54
N VAL A 115 10.42 -2.08 -6.56
CA VAL A 115 9.40 -1.86 -7.59
C VAL A 115 8.09 -2.47 -7.09
N GLY A 116 7.07 -1.65 -6.87
CA GLY A 116 5.71 -2.08 -6.63
C GLY A 116 4.88 -2.13 -7.90
N ASN A 117 3.65 -2.61 -7.76
CA ASN A 117 2.77 -2.82 -8.90
C ASN A 117 2.21 -1.52 -9.47
N HIS A 118 2.03 -0.50 -8.63
CA HIS A 118 1.50 0.79 -9.06
C HIS A 118 2.55 1.68 -9.72
N GLU A 119 3.84 1.33 -9.65
CA GLU A 119 4.86 2.00 -10.48
C GLU A 119 4.66 1.75 -11.99
N PHE A 120 3.90 0.71 -12.39
CA PHE A 120 3.62 0.40 -13.80
C PHE A 120 2.40 1.12 -14.38
N ASP A 121 1.58 1.77 -13.55
CA ASP A 121 0.27 2.31 -13.95
C ASP A 121 0.37 3.33 -15.09
N TRP A 122 1.44 4.13 -15.09
CA TRP A 122 1.68 5.18 -16.09
C TRP A 122 2.77 4.83 -17.11
N GLY A 123 3.25 3.58 -17.10
CA GLY A 123 4.23 3.06 -18.05
C GLY A 123 5.67 3.07 -17.54
N ILE A 124 6.49 2.19 -18.12
CA ILE A 124 7.87 1.93 -17.68
C ILE A 124 8.84 3.11 -17.91
N ASP A 125 8.51 4.04 -18.80
CA ASP A 125 9.39 5.17 -19.15
C ASP A 125 9.59 6.15 -17.98
N LEU A 126 8.68 6.16 -17.00
CA LEU A 126 8.75 7.05 -15.84
C LEU A 126 9.77 6.61 -14.79
N PHE A 127 10.13 5.32 -14.72
CA PHE A 127 11.11 4.82 -13.74
C PHE A 127 12.43 5.60 -13.82
N LYS A 128 12.93 5.81 -15.04
CA LYS A 128 14.15 6.59 -15.26
C LYS A 128 13.99 8.02 -14.76
N LYS A 129 12.90 8.68 -15.12
CA LYS A 129 12.63 10.08 -14.72
C LYS A 129 12.52 10.21 -13.21
N TRP A 130 11.80 9.31 -12.54
CA TRP A 130 11.64 9.30 -11.10
C TRP A 130 12.96 9.05 -10.37
N SER A 131 13.74 8.07 -10.84
CA SER A 131 15.08 7.76 -10.32
C SER A 131 16.03 8.94 -10.46
N GLU A 132 16.03 9.63 -11.62
CA GLU A 132 16.86 10.81 -11.85
C GLU A 132 16.45 12.01 -10.98
N VAL A 133 15.16 12.29 -10.85
CA VAL A 133 14.66 13.40 -10.02
C VAL A 133 14.85 13.13 -8.53
N GLY A 134 14.59 11.89 -8.10
CA GLY A 134 14.64 11.48 -6.70
C GLY A 134 16.03 11.03 -6.23
N GLU A 135 16.99 10.88 -7.14
CA GLU A 135 18.38 10.44 -6.87
C GLU A 135 18.48 9.07 -6.17
N PHE A 136 17.59 8.14 -6.51
CA PHE A 136 17.52 6.80 -5.93
C PHE A 136 17.50 5.72 -7.02
N ASP A 137 17.79 4.47 -6.64
CA ASP A 137 17.71 3.33 -7.54
C ASP A 137 16.40 2.55 -7.32
N PHE A 138 15.70 2.21 -8.40
CA PHE A 138 14.69 1.14 -8.32
C PHE A 138 15.37 -0.22 -8.32
N LEU A 139 14.94 -1.10 -7.41
CA LEU A 139 15.47 -2.43 -7.23
C LEU A 139 14.44 -3.51 -7.53
N ALA A 140 14.77 -4.42 -8.43
CA ALA A 140 14.07 -5.69 -8.62
C ALA A 140 14.99 -6.72 -9.29
N THR A 141 15.15 -7.91 -8.69
CA THR A 141 15.86 -9.03 -9.33
C THR A 141 14.93 -9.96 -10.09
N ASN A 142 13.68 -10.10 -9.67
CA ASN A 142 12.83 -11.18 -10.17
C ASN A 142 11.98 -10.74 -11.36
N ILE A 143 12.32 -9.63 -12.02
CA ILE A 143 11.61 -9.13 -13.21
C ILE A 143 12.47 -9.37 -14.44
N VAL A 144 11.93 -10.11 -15.40
CA VAL A 144 12.60 -10.38 -16.69
C VAL A 144 11.67 -10.08 -17.86
N ASP A 145 12.27 -9.76 -19.00
CA ASP A 145 11.53 -9.60 -20.25
C ASP A 145 11.12 -10.99 -20.79
N LYS A 146 9.82 -11.20 -21.03
CA LYS A 146 9.25 -12.47 -21.50
C LYS A 146 9.83 -12.97 -22.82
N LYS A 147 10.22 -12.06 -23.72
CA LYS A 147 10.69 -12.43 -25.06
C LYS A 147 12.14 -12.88 -25.04
N THR A 148 12.95 -12.25 -24.21
CA THR A 148 14.40 -12.47 -24.16
C THR A 148 14.85 -13.32 -22.98
N ASN A 149 13.98 -13.48 -21.97
CA ASN A 149 14.29 -14.09 -20.67
C ASN A 149 15.50 -13.43 -19.98
N LYS A 150 15.68 -12.12 -20.19
CA LYS A 150 16.78 -11.33 -19.63
C LYS A 150 16.27 -10.37 -18.57
N PRO A 151 17.09 -10.05 -17.54
CA PRO A 151 16.76 -9.00 -16.58
C PRO A 151 16.46 -7.67 -17.25
N ILE A 152 15.45 -6.96 -16.74
CA ILE A 152 15.13 -5.60 -17.16
C ILE A 152 16.27 -4.62 -16.81
N ARG A 153 16.48 -3.60 -17.65
CA ARG A 153 17.64 -2.69 -17.55
C ARG A 153 17.36 -1.36 -16.86
N TRP A 154 16.10 -0.99 -16.66
CA TRP A 154 15.69 0.27 -16.04
C TRP A 154 15.60 0.17 -14.50
N VAL A 155 15.94 -0.99 -13.94
CA VAL A 155 16.15 -1.20 -12.50
C VAL A 155 17.46 -1.94 -12.28
N LYS A 156 17.94 -1.92 -11.03
CA LYS A 156 19.06 -2.73 -10.60
C LYS A 156 18.55 -3.95 -9.82
N PRO A 157 19.27 -5.08 -9.81
CA PRO A 157 18.89 -6.21 -8.97
C PRO A 157 19.13 -5.95 -7.48
N TYR A 158 20.19 -5.22 -7.16
CA TYR A 158 20.61 -4.89 -5.80
C TYR A 158 21.28 -3.52 -5.72
N LYS A 159 21.52 -3.05 -4.49
CA LYS A 159 22.42 -1.94 -4.17
C LYS A 159 23.19 -2.25 -2.89
N VAL A 160 24.50 -2.04 -2.89
CA VAL A 160 25.32 -2.07 -1.67
C VAL A 160 25.50 -0.65 -1.16
N ILE A 161 25.28 -0.45 0.14
CA ILE A 161 25.44 0.83 0.82
C ILE A 161 26.48 0.64 1.91
N GLU A 162 27.46 1.54 1.98
CA GLU A 162 28.49 1.53 3.00
C GLU A 162 28.25 2.68 3.99
N VAL A 163 28.17 2.35 5.28
CA VAL A 163 28.03 3.32 6.39
C VAL A 163 29.01 2.93 7.48
N GLU A 164 29.92 3.84 7.86
CA GLU A 164 30.98 3.59 8.85
C GLU A 164 31.78 2.29 8.61
N GLY A 165 32.04 1.99 7.34
CA GLY A 165 32.78 0.80 6.89
C GLY A 165 31.98 -0.50 6.91
N VAL A 166 30.70 -0.48 7.29
CA VAL A 166 29.78 -1.63 7.22
C VAL A 166 29.07 -1.62 5.88
N LYS A 167 29.08 -2.75 5.16
CA LYS A 167 28.46 -2.90 3.84
C LYS A 167 27.14 -3.66 3.93
N ILE A 168 26.04 -2.99 3.59
CA ILE A 168 24.69 -3.58 3.59
C ILE A 168 24.23 -3.75 2.15
N ALA A 169 23.89 -4.98 1.76
CA ALA A 169 23.29 -5.28 0.47
C ALA A 169 21.76 -5.24 0.56
N LEU A 170 21.12 -4.47 -0.32
CA LEU A 170 19.68 -4.47 -0.54
C LEU A 170 19.36 -5.23 -1.82
N ILE A 171 18.60 -6.33 -1.75
CA ILE A 171 18.13 -7.10 -2.91
C ILE A 171 16.68 -6.71 -3.19
N GLY A 172 16.39 -6.25 -4.41
CA GLY A 172 15.04 -5.83 -4.79
C GLY A 172 14.14 -6.99 -5.18
N LEU A 173 12.90 -7.03 -4.71
CA LEU A 173 11.91 -8.05 -5.09
C LEU A 173 10.53 -7.43 -5.29
N THR A 174 9.75 -8.00 -6.21
CA THR A 174 8.37 -7.59 -6.50
C THR A 174 7.47 -8.80 -6.48
N THR A 175 6.28 -8.68 -5.88
CA THR A 175 5.27 -9.75 -5.86
C THR A 175 5.01 -10.32 -7.27
N PRO A 176 4.99 -11.66 -7.43
CA PRO A 176 4.52 -12.29 -8.67
C PRO A 176 2.99 -12.23 -8.80
N GLU A 177 2.26 -11.94 -7.72
CA GLU A 177 0.80 -11.96 -7.61
C GLU A 177 0.17 -10.61 -7.95
N THR A 178 0.60 -10.02 -9.05
CA THR A 178 -0.05 -8.83 -9.54
C THR A 178 -0.90 -9.21 -10.72
N ASP A 179 -2.12 -9.66 -10.43
CA ASP A 179 -3.15 -9.81 -11.45
C ASP A 179 -3.37 -8.49 -12.21
N CYS A 180 -3.10 -7.33 -11.58
CA CYS A 180 -2.97 -6.05 -12.27
C CYS A 180 -1.79 -6.01 -13.25
N MET A 181 -0.61 -6.56 -12.96
CA MET A 181 0.54 -6.51 -13.87
C MET A 181 0.52 -7.57 -14.97
N LYS A 182 -0.01 -8.77 -14.69
CA LYS A 182 -0.22 -9.81 -15.71
C LYS A 182 -1.09 -9.32 -16.87
N THR A 183 -1.90 -8.31 -16.60
CA THR A 183 -2.97 -7.82 -17.47
C THR A 183 -2.81 -6.35 -17.86
N ALA A 184 -2.11 -5.54 -17.05
CA ALA A 184 -1.75 -4.16 -17.36
C ALA A 184 -0.92 -4.13 -18.63
N LYS A 185 -1.42 -3.40 -19.62
CA LYS A 185 -0.76 -3.14 -20.91
C LYS A 185 0.74 -2.81 -20.77
N ASN A 186 1.10 -2.14 -19.67
CA ASN A 186 2.44 -1.67 -19.38
C ASN A 186 3.40 -2.72 -18.78
N ALA A 187 2.88 -3.87 -18.30
CA ALA A 187 3.67 -4.96 -17.73
C ALA A 187 3.46 -6.31 -18.45
N GLN A 188 2.63 -6.37 -19.50
CA GLN A 188 2.33 -7.60 -20.25
C GLN A 188 3.56 -8.33 -20.81
N ASN A 189 4.65 -7.62 -21.12
CA ASN A 189 5.90 -8.22 -21.61
C ASN A 189 6.85 -8.67 -20.50
N LEU A 190 6.47 -8.54 -19.23
CA LEU A 190 7.30 -8.89 -18.07
C LEU A 190 6.88 -10.23 -17.47
N MET A 191 7.84 -10.98 -16.99
CA MET A 191 7.67 -12.21 -16.21
C MET A 191 8.31 -12.02 -14.84
N PHE A 192 7.64 -12.54 -13.82
CA PHE A 192 8.06 -12.50 -12.43
C PHE A 192 8.60 -13.87 -12.06
N GLU A 193 9.91 -13.94 -11.85
CA GLU A 193 10.56 -15.17 -11.39
C GLU A 193 10.18 -15.45 -9.92
N PRO A 194 10.20 -16.73 -9.50
CA PRO A 194 9.95 -17.13 -8.11
C PRO A 194 10.81 -16.34 -7.11
N LEU A 195 10.20 -15.88 -6.02
CA LEU A 195 10.83 -14.98 -5.05
C LEU A 195 12.03 -15.62 -4.35
N LYS A 196 11.84 -16.81 -3.78
CA LYS A 196 12.88 -17.52 -3.01
C LYS A 196 14.11 -17.79 -3.87
N GLU A 197 13.93 -18.31 -5.07
CA GLU A 197 15.00 -18.63 -6.01
C GLU A 197 15.77 -17.38 -6.44
N SER A 198 15.04 -16.31 -6.75
CA SER A 198 15.62 -15.03 -7.14
C SER A 198 16.45 -14.42 -6.00
N ALA A 199 15.93 -14.43 -4.77
CA ALA A 199 16.64 -13.95 -3.59
C ALA A 199 17.87 -14.81 -3.28
N GLN A 200 17.71 -16.14 -3.26
CA GLN A 200 18.78 -17.08 -2.94
C GLN A 200 19.96 -16.97 -3.92
N LYS A 201 19.68 -16.71 -5.20
CA LYS A 201 20.72 -16.43 -6.21
C LYS A 201 21.61 -15.26 -5.83
N TRP A 202 21.03 -14.13 -5.39
CA TRP A 202 21.80 -12.95 -5.01
C TRP A 202 22.47 -13.09 -3.65
N VAL A 203 21.86 -13.80 -2.70
CA VAL A 203 22.54 -14.14 -1.44
C VAL A 203 23.79 -14.98 -1.73
N LYS A 204 23.71 -15.97 -2.63
CA LYS A 204 24.88 -16.77 -3.06
C LYS A 204 25.93 -15.91 -3.75
N TYR A 205 25.53 -15.01 -4.64
CA TYR A 205 26.43 -14.06 -5.32
C TYR A 205 27.29 -13.26 -4.31
N PHE A 206 26.68 -12.73 -3.25
CA PHE A 206 27.41 -12.04 -2.19
C PHE A 206 28.28 -12.98 -1.34
N LYS A 207 27.74 -14.14 -0.92
CA LYS A 207 28.50 -15.10 -0.09
C LYS A 207 29.71 -15.70 -0.82
N ASN A 208 29.63 -15.84 -2.13
CA ASN A 208 30.73 -16.31 -2.98
C ASN A 208 31.76 -15.20 -3.31
N LEU A 209 31.56 -13.97 -2.82
CA LEU A 209 32.41 -12.81 -3.11
C LEU A 209 32.49 -12.48 -4.63
N GLU A 210 31.40 -12.73 -5.35
CA GLU A 210 31.29 -12.43 -6.79
C GLU A 210 30.91 -10.95 -7.03
N ALA A 211 30.45 -10.25 -6.00
CA ALA A 211 30.15 -8.83 -6.00
C ALA A 211 31.44 -7.98 -6.13
N PRO A 212 31.50 -6.97 -7.02
CA PRO A 212 32.66 -6.09 -7.12
C PRO A 212 32.91 -5.29 -5.84
N GLU A 213 31.88 -5.10 -5.00
CA GLU A 213 31.98 -4.48 -3.69
C GLU A 213 32.66 -5.37 -2.63
N GLY A 214 32.87 -6.66 -2.94
CA GLY A 214 33.49 -7.63 -2.04
C GLY A 214 32.53 -8.18 -0.99
N LYS A 215 33.06 -8.49 0.21
CA LYS A 215 32.26 -8.99 1.34
C LYS A 215 31.25 -7.94 1.78
N VAL A 216 30.00 -8.37 1.99
CA VAL A 216 28.94 -7.60 2.64
C VAL A 216 28.71 -8.15 4.05
N ASP A 217 28.28 -7.27 4.95
CA ASP A 217 28.13 -7.54 6.39
C ASP A 217 26.67 -7.84 6.77
N ALA A 218 25.71 -7.39 5.96
CA ALA A 218 24.30 -7.76 6.07
C ALA A 218 23.63 -7.78 4.69
N ILE A 219 22.63 -8.65 4.52
CA ILE A 219 21.83 -8.80 3.30
C ILE A 219 20.35 -8.66 3.65
N ILE A 220 19.70 -7.67 3.04
CA ILE A 220 18.31 -7.28 3.30
C ILE A 220 17.50 -7.40 2.00
N ALA A 221 16.34 -8.04 2.06
CA ALA A 221 15.38 -8.00 0.96
C ALA A 221 14.58 -6.70 1.06
N LEU A 222 14.69 -5.84 0.04
CA LEU A 222 13.80 -4.69 -0.16
C LEU A 222 12.70 -5.12 -1.12
N ALA A 223 11.56 -5.54 -0.56
CA ALA A 223 10.55 -6.30 -1.28
C ALA A 223 9.20 -5.58 -1.29
N HIS A 224 8.63 -5.40 -2.48
CA HIS A 224 7.23 -5.11 -2.65
C HIS A 224 6.43 -6.41 -2.70
N VAL A 225 6.35 -7.10 -1.56
CA VAL A 225 5.76 -8.44 -1.40
C VAL A 225 4.89 -8.41 -0.17
N GLY A 226 3.71 -9.00 -0.23
CA GLY A 226 2.70 -8.90 0.83
C GLY A 226 3.04 -9.62 2.12
N CYS A 227 2.71 -9.01 3.27
CA CYS A 227 2.70 -9.71 4.55
C CYS A 227 1.56 -9.26 5.48
N PHE A 228 1.11 -10.15 6.35
CA PHE A 228 0.12 -9.86 7.38
C PHE A 228 0.70 -10.21 8.76
N GLN A 229 0.15 -9.62 9.80
CA GLN A 229 0.47 -9.98 11.18
C GLN A 229 -0.82 -10.06 12.00
N ASP A 230 -1.07 -11.23 12.57
CA ASP A 230 -2.17 -11.41 13.50
C ASP A 230 -1.92 -10.60 14.78
N ARG A 231 -2.95 -9.92 15.28
CA ARG A 231 -2.81 -9.00 16.42
C ARG A 231 -2.69 -9.72 17.76
N ASP A 232 -3.24 -10.91 17.87
CA ASP A 232 -3.34 -11.65 19.12
C ASP A 232 -2.17 -12.63 19.25
N SER A 233 -1.88 -13.40 18.20
CA SER A 233 -0.79 -14.39 18.18
C SER A 233 0.56 -13.76 17.81
N GLY A 234 0.57 -12.62 17.11
CA GLY A 234 1.77 -12.03 16.52
C GLY A 234 2.31 -12.79 15.32
N GLU A 235 1.61 -13.83 14.85
CA GLU A 235 2.00 -14.66 13.72
C GLU A 235 2.05 -13.83 12.43
N ILE A 236 3.14 -13.98 11.68
CA ILE A 236 3.35 -13.30 10.41
C ILE A 236 3.07 -14.29 9.28
N THR A 237 2.21 -13.90 8.34
CA THR A 237 1.77 -14.70 7.19
C THR A 237 1.79 -13.89 5.90
N GLY A 238 1.27 -14.44 4.79
CA GLY A 238 1.25 -13.83 3.47
C GLY A 238 2.43 -14.25 2.61
N GLU A 239 2.53 -13.65 1.42
CA GLU A 239 3.49 -14.03 0.37
C GLU A 239 4.94 -14.13 0.86
N VAL A 240 5.38 -13.25 1.76
CA VAL A 240 6.75 -13.32 2.29
C VAL A 240 7.06 -14.69 2.94
N VAL A 241 6.05 -15.33 3.54
CA VAL A 241 6.16 -16.67 4.13
C VAL A 241 5.79 -17.74 3.11
N GLU A 242 4.63 -17.59 2.46
CA GLU A 242 4.03 -18.61 1.58
C GLU A 242 4.86 -18.88 0.33
N LEU A 243 5.58 -17.87 -0.17
CA LEU A 243 6.50 -17.99 -1.31
C LEU A 243 7.96 -18.18 -0.87
N GLY A 244 8.19 -18.47 0.42
CA GLY A 244 9.46 -18.93 0.96
C GLY A 244 10.56 -17.86 1.06
N LEU A 245 10.22 -16.56 1.03
CA LEU A 245 11.22 -15.50 1.18
C LEU A 245 11.82 -15.50 2.60
N THR A 246 11.03 -15.85 3.62
CA THR A 246 11.50 -16.09 4.98
C THR A 246 12.25 -17.42 5.15
N GLU A 247 12.56 -18.14 4.07
CA GLU A 247 13.35 -19.39 4.10
C GLU A 247 14.66 -19.26 3.31
N VAL A 248 15.02 -18.05 2.88
CA VAL A 248 16.24 -17.80 2.11
C VAL A 248 17.44 -17.83 3.05
N GLU A 249 18.31 -18.82 2.87
CA GLU A 249 19.48 -19.00 3.72
C GLU A 249 20.50 -17.88 3.52
N GLY A 250 20.81 -17.16 4.60
CA GLY A 250 21.76 -16.04 4.61
C GLY A 250 21.16 -14.67 4.35
N LEU A 251 19.82 -14.57 4.34
CA LEU A 251 19.10 -13.30 4.40
C LEU A 251 18.92 -12.88 5.86
N ASP A 252 19.17 -11.62 6.20
CA ASP A 252 19.13 -11.13 7.59
C ASP A 252 17.79 -10.46 7.92
N ALA A 253 17.19 -9.76 6.95
CA ALA A 253 15.90 -9.12 7.13
C ALA A 253 15.13 -8.93 5.81
N ILE A 254 13.83 -8.68 5.94
CA ILE A 254 12.89 -8.38 4.87
C ILE A 254 12.16 -7.07 5.21
N ILE A 255 12.28 -6.10 4.31
CA ILE A 255 11.40 -4.94 4.24
C ILE A 255 10.29 -5.30 3.25
N SER A 256 9.07 -5.42 3.77
CA SER A 256 7.85 -5.83 3.07
C SER A 256 6.96 -4.62 2.75
N ALA A 257 5.94 -4.80 1.89
CA ALA A 257 4.99 -3.77 1.46
C ALA A 257 3.71 -4.43 0.88
N HIS A 258 2.95 -3.71 0.02
CA HIS A 258 1.84 -4.21 -0.79
C HIS A 258 0.52 -4.39 -0.02
N THR A 259 0.53 -5.09 1.11
CA THR A 259 -0.70 -5.43 1.86
C THR A 259 -1.22 -4.29 2.74
N HIS A 260 -0.45 -3.20 2.84
CA HIS A 260 -0.78 -2.03 3.64
C HIS A 260 -0.93 -2.33 5.13
N GLN A 261 -0.15 -3.28 5.67
CA GLN A 261 -0.22 -3.67 7.07
C GLN A 261 0.93 -3.07 7.88
N SER A 262 0.70 -2.90 9.17
CA SER A 262 1.78 -2.64 10.13
C SER A 262 2.29 -3.99 10.60
N VAL A 263 3.52 -4.34 10.22
CA VAL A 263 4.14 -5.62 10.59
C VAL A 263 5.52 -5.34 11.18
N ALA A 264 5.80 -5.95 12.33
CA ALA A 264 7.15 -6.04 12.89
C ALA A 264 7.29 -7.34 13.67
N GLY A 265 8.28 -8.15 13.29
CA GLY A 265 8.60 -9.37 14.02
C GLY A 265 9.76 -10.12 13.39
N VAL A 266 9.84 -11.42 13.70
CA VAL A 266 10.87 -12.34 13.19
C VAL A 266 10.18 -13.63 12.75
N VAL A 267 10.53 -14.11 11.56
CA VAL A 267 10.09 -15.41 11.03
C VAL A 267 11.34 -16.17 10.58
N ASN A 268 11.51 -17.42 11.04
CA ASN A 268 12.67 -18.25 10.69
C ASN A 268 14.03 -17.54 10.89
N ASN A 269 14.17 -16.78 11.98
CA ASN A 269 15.35 -15.95 12.32
C ASN A 269 15.62 -14.77 11.36
N ILE A 270 14.69 -14.43 10.48
CA ILE A 270 14.75 -13.27 9.59
C ILE A 270 13.82 -12.19 10.13
N ALA A 271 14.35 -10.99 10.38
CA ALA A 271 13.53 -9.87 10.81
C ALA A 271 12.62 -9.39 9.67
N VAL A 272 11.35 -9.14 9.94
CA VAL A 272 10.36 -8.67 8.95
C VAL A 272 9.76 -7.35 9.42
N VAL A 273 9.66 -6.36 8.52
CA VAL A 273 8.99 -5.09 8.79
C VAL A 273 8.14 -4.62 7.61
N GLN A 274 6.98 -4.02 7.89
CA GLN A 274 6.16 -3.27 6.92
C GLN A 274 5.58 -2.02 7.60
N GLY A 275 5.77 -0.85 6.99
CA GLY A 275 5.43 0.47 7.51
C GLY A 275 4.01 0.96 7.17
N TYR A 276 2.99 0.11 7.33
CA TYR A 276 1.59 0.45 7.07
C TYR A 276 1.33 1.02 5.65
N LYS A 277 0.83 2.25 5.50
CA LYS A 277 0.53 2.89 4.20
C LYS A 277 0.29 4.40 4.32
N ASP A 278 0.10 5.08 3.19
CA ASP A 278 -0.40 6.47 3.07
C ASP A 278 0.46 7.49 3.86
N GLY A 279 1.72 7.14 4.16
CA GLY A 279 2.62 7.93 5.01
C GLY A 279 2.17 8.03 6.46
N ARG A 280 1.32 7.12 6.93
CA ARG A 280 0.79 7.10 8.32
C ARG A 280 1.77 6.53 9.33
N ALA A 281 2.76 5.78 8.86
CA ALA A 281 3.76 5.14 9.70
C ALA A 281 5.10 5.05 8.95
N LEU A 282 6.16 4.75 9.69
CA LEU A 282 7.47 4.38 9.17
C LEU A 282 7.85 3.00 9.70
N GLY A 283 8.31 2.11 8.82
CA GLY A 283 8.95 0.87 9.25
C GLY A 283 10.41 1.14 9.59
N LYS A 284 10.95 0.43 10.58
CA LYS A 284 12.34 0.56 11.01
C LYS A 284 12.98 -0.82 11.22
N LEU A 285 14.16 -1.01 10.66
CA LEU A 285 15.12 -2.03 11.08
C LEU A 285 16.29 -1.35 11.80
N SER A 286 16.70 -1.85 12.96
CA SER A 286 17.94 -1.42 13.65
C SER A 286 18.93 -2.58 13.61
N LEU A 287 20.04 -2.42 12.88
CA LEU A 287 21.07 -3.44 12.71
C LEU A 287 22.22 -3.12 13.65
N SER A 288 22.52 -4.02 14.58
CA SER A 288 23.64 -3.89 15.52
C SER A 288 24.83 -4.73 15.06
N PHE A 289 25.97 -4.10 14.88
CA PHE A 289 27.22 -4.74 14.48
C PHE A 289 28.25 -4.66 15.60
N ASP A 290 29.11 -5.68 15.70
CA ASP A 290 30.29 -5.62 16.56
C ASP A 290 31.43 -4.79 15.91
N LYS A 291 32.55 -4.68 16.62
CA LYS A 291 33.75 -3.94 16.17
C LYS A 291 34.37 -4.47 14.87
N ASP A 292 34.13 -5.74 14.54
CA ASP A 292 34.65 -6.44 13.36
C ASP A 292 33.60 -6.48 12.23
N ASN A 293 32.54 -5.67 12.37
CA ASN A 293 31.39 -5.56 11.47
C ASN A 293 30.56 -6.85 11.32
N ASN A 294 30.61 -7.78 12.29
CA ASN A 294 29.68 -8.91 12.26
C ASN A 294 28.31 -8.45 12.75
N LEU A 295 27.25 -8.81 12.01
CA LEU A 295 25.89 -8.54 12.41
C LEU A 295 25.53 -9.38 13.65
N VAL A 296 25.21 -8.72 14.75
CA VAL A 296 24.88 -9.34 16.04
C VAL A 296 23.37 -9.47 16.22
N LYS A 297 22.63 -8.47 15.75
CA LYS A 297 21.18 -8.39 15.98
C LYS A 297 20.50 -7.51 14.94
N VAL A 298 19.27 -7.89 14.56
CA VAL A 298 18.33 -7.05 13.82
C VAL A 298 17.04 -6.90 14.61
N ASP A 299 16.66 -5.67 14.93
CA ASP A 299 15.38 -5.34 15.57
C ASP A 299 14.44 -4.69 14.56
N SER A 300 13.21 -5.17 14.45
CA SER A 300 12.15 -4.58 13.63
C SER A 300 11.13 -3.82 14.48
N SER A 301 10.64 -2.68 13.99
CA SER A 301 9.60 -1.89 14.65
C SER A 301 8.84 -1.02 13.66
N VAL A 302 7.66 -0.54 14.05
CA VAL A 302 6.86 0.43 13.28
C VAL A 302 6.55 1.65 14.13
N ASP A 303 6.89 2.83 13.65
CA ASP A 303 6.47 4.11 14.24
C ASP A 303 5.17 4.59 13.59
N LEU A 304 4.07 4.46 14.34
CA LEU A 304 2.75 4.90 13.90
C LEU A 304 2.64 6.44 14.04
N LEU A 305 3.22 7.17 13.08
CA LEU A 305 3.23 8.64 13.05
C LEU A 305 1.87 9.27 13.32
N TYR A 306 0.79 8.67 12.84
CA TYR A 306 -0.57 9.17 13.04
C TYR A 306 -0.99 9.26 14.52
N ASN A 307 -0.38 8.48 15.43
CA ASN A 307 -0.63 8.56 16.87
C ASN A 307 -0.02 9.82 17.51
N ARG A 308 1.04 10.37 16.90
CA ARG A 308 1.79 11.54 17.38
C ARG A 308 1.76 12.70 16.39
N LYS A 309 0.75 12.75 15.52
CA LYS A 309 0.66 13.71 14.41
C LYS A 309 0.70 15.18 14.84
N SER A 310 0.17 15.49 16.02
CA SER A 310 0.17 16.82 16.62
C SER A 310 1.55 17.28 17.11
N GLU A 311 2.46 16.34 17.38
CA GLU A 311 3.82 16.62 17.82
C GLU A 311 4.76 16.88 16.64
N LEU A 312 4.37 16.45 15.44
CA LEU A 312 5.13 16.64 14.22
C LEU A 312 4.80 17.99 13.57
N VAL A 313 5.83 18.80 13.36
CA VAL A 313 5.76 20.05 12.63
C VAL A 313 6.03 19.82 11.15
N ASN A 314 5.55 20.74 10.29
CA ASN A 314 5.85 20.67 8.87
C ASN A 314 7.31 21.04 8.61
N ASP A 315 7.98 20.26 7.76
CA ASP A 315 9.25 20.66 7.18
C ASP A 315 9.07 21.79 6.16
N LYS A 316 9.92 22.82 6.24
CA LYS A 316 9.83 24.01 5.37
C LYS A 316 10.05 23.68 3.88
N GLN A 317 10.97 22.79 3.57
CA GLN A 317 11.27 22.39 2.20
C GLN A 317 10.15 21.49 1.67
N GLY A 318 9.61 20.60 2.50
CA GLY A 318 8.39 19.86 2.21
C GLY A 318 7.21 20.76 1.87
N ASP A 319 6.96 21.80 2.67
CA ASP A 319 5.91 22.79 2.39
C ASP A 319 6.17 23.53 1.08
N ALA A 320 7.41 23.92 0.79
CA ALA A 320 7.76 24.59 -0.46
C ALA A 320 7.46 23.71 -1.69
N ILE A 321 7.84 22.42 -1.65
CA ILE A 321 7.54 21.46 -2.72
C ILE A 321 6.02 21.29 -2.86
N TYR A 322 5.29 21.09 -1.75
CA TYR A 322 3.84 20.94 -1.79
C TYR A 322 3.13 22.17 -2.36
N LEU A 323 3.54 23.37 -1.94
CA LEU A 323 2.94 24.63 -2.38
C LEU A 323 3.18 24.92 -3.86
N LYS A 324 4.34 24.56 -4.40
CA LYS A 324 4.63 24.64 -5.84
C LYS A 324 3.58 23.90 -6.68
N TYR A 325 3.30 22.64 -6.34
CA TYR A 325 2.36 21.81 -7.10
C TYR A 325 0.89 22.14 -6.80
N SER A 326 0.52 22.34 -5.54
CA SER A 326 -0.86 22.69 -5.17
C SER A 326 -1.31 24.01 -5.82
N LYS A 327 -0.43 25.01 -5.91
CA LYS A 327 -0.73 26.27 -6.61
C LYS A 327 -0.96 26.05 -8.10
N ALA A 328 -0.13 25.24 -8.75
CA ALA A 328 -0.24 24.95 -10.19
C ALA A 328 -1.51 24.18 -10.55
N LEU A 329 -1.97 23.29 -9.66
CA LEU A 329 -3.13 22.43 -9.89
C LEU A 329 -4.44 22.99 -9.32
N LYS A 330 -4.40 24.12 -8.62
CA LYS A 330 -5.54 24.63 -7.84
C LYS A 330 -6.81 24.76 -8.69
N SER A 331 -6.71 25.36 -9.88
CA SER A 331 -7.87 25.59 -10.75
C SER A 331 -8.48 24.29 -11.28
N ILE A 332 -7.68 23.23 -11.41
CA ILE A 332 -8.14 21.91 -11.86
C ILE A 332 -8.80 21.18 -10.68
N ILE A 333 -8.10 21.09 -9.55
CA ILE A 333 -8.54 20.29 -8.39
C ILE A 333 -9.78 20.88 -7.72
N ASP A 334 -9.89 22.21 -7.66
CA ASP A 334 -11.00 22.92 -7.00
C ASP A 334 -12.20 23.15 -7.92
N GLU A 335 -12.14 22.71 -9.19
CA GLU A 335 -13.29 22.80 -10.10
C GLU A 335 -14.46 22.00 -9.53
N VAL A 336 -15.57 22.69 -9.23
CA VAL A 336 -16.84 22.05 -8.85
C VAL A 336 -17.51 21.51 -10.10
N ILE A 337 -17.68 20.18 -10.13
CA ILE A 337 -18.25 19.44 -11.26
C ILE A 337 -19.67 18.97 -11.00
N GLY A 338 -20.13 19.01 -9.75
CA GLY A 338 -21.51 18.69 -9.41
C GLY A 338 -21.78 18.84 -7.91
N ARG A 339 -22.96 18.38 -7.47
CA ARG A 339 -23.40 18.44 -6.08
C ARG A 339 -24.19 17.19 -5.69
N THR A 340 -24.07 16.76 -4.44
CA THR A 340 -24.87 15.72 -3.80
C THR A 340 -25.45 16.23 -2.48
N ASP A 341 -26.72 15.93 -2.19
CA ASP A 341 -27.34 16.32 -0.92
C ASP A 341 -27.08 15.29 0.19
N GLU A 342 -26.64 14.09 -0.18
CA GLU A 342 -26.36 12.98 0.72
C GLU A 342 -24.86 12.76 0.91
N ASN A 343 -24.49 12.22 2.07
CA ASN A 343 -23.15 11.70 2.30
C ASN A 343 -22.99 10.36 1.59
N LEU A 344 -22.21 10.32 0.51
CA LEU A 344 -21.90 9.09 -0.22
C LEU A 344 -20.79 8.34 0.52
N THR A 345 -21.19 7.55 1.52
CA THR A 345 -20.28 6.81 2.38
C THR A 345 -19.65 5.61 1.67
N HIS A 346 -18.35 5.43 1.89
CA HIS A 346 -17.61 4.25 1.52
C HIS A 346 -17.16 3.52 2.78
N VAL A 347 -17.50 2.23 2.88
CA VAL A 347 -17.14 1.36 4.00
C VAL A 347 -16.52 0.11 3.43
N ARG A 348 -15.19 -0.02 3.58
CA ARG A 348 -14.49 -1.22 3.14
C ARG A 348 -14.76 -2.40 4.05
N PHE A 349 -14.83 -3.59 3.46
CA PHE A 349 -15.12 -4.84 4.16
C PHE A 349 -16.39 -4.74 5.02
N SER A 350 -17.39 -4.03 4.49
CA SER A 350 -18.68 -3.83 5.16
C SER A 350 -19.35 -5.16 5.50
N GLU A 351 -19.94 -5.27 6.68
CA GLU A 351 -20.80 -6.40 7.04
C GLU A 351 -22.17 -6.33 6.35
N CYS A 352 -22.50 -5.18 5.76
CA CYS A 352 -23.84 -4.82 5.30
C CYS A 352 -24.01 -4.78 3.77
N GLY A 353 -23.02 -5.21 2.98
CA GLY A 353 -23.10 -5.21 1.52
C GLY A 353 -22.54 -3.96 0.86
N THR A 354 -23.05 -3.65 -0.34
CA THR A 354 -22.67 -2.50 -1.17
C THR A 354 -22.74 -1.19 -0.39
N SER A 355 -21.75 -0.33 -0.60
CA SER A 355 -21.69 0.99 0.04
C SER A 355 -22.57 2.02 -0.68
N VAL A 356 -22.95 3.11 0.02
CA VAL A 356 -23.74 4.20 -0.59
C VAL A 356 -23.01 4.77 -1.81
N LEU A 357 -21.69 4.98 -1.68
CA LEU A 357 -20.83 5.39 -2.77
C LEU A 357 -20.73 4.33 -3.88
N GLY A 358 -20.64 3.05 -3.52
CA GLY A 358 -20.56 1.94 -4.47
C GLY A 358 -21.79 1.86 -5.37
N LYS A 359 -22.98 1.94 -4.77
CA LYS A 359 -24.24 1.99 -5.50
C LYS A 359 -24.34 3.25 -6.38
N TRP A 360 -23.98 4.42 -5.85
CA TRP A 360 -23.98 5.67 -6.61
C TRP A 360 -23.04 5.61 -7.82
N THR A 361 -21.81 5.10 -7.63
CA THR A 361 -20.80 5.00 -8.69
C THR A 361 -21.26 4.03 -9.78
N THR A 362 -21.78 2.86 -9.40
CA THR A 362 -22.27 1.87 -10.35
C THR A 362 -23.53 2.35 -11.08
N ASP A 363 -24.41 3.14 -10.46
CA ASP A 363 -25.53 3.77 -11.15
C ASP A 363 -25.06 4.74 -12.24
N LEU A 364 -24.03 5.55 -11.97
CA LEU A 364 -23.43 6.43 -12.97
C LEU A 364 -22.76 5.63 -14.09
N MET A 365 -21.97 4.61 -13.76
CA MET A 365 -21.35 3.73 -14.77
C MET A 365 -22.42 3.08 -15.67
N ARG A 366 -23.54 2.65 -15.10
CA ARG A 366 -24.67 2.07 -15.83
C ARG A 366 -25.33 3.07 -16.76
N LYS A 367 -25.62 4.29 -16.28
CA LYS A 367 -26.21 5.39 -17.08
C LYS A 367 -25.29 5.81 -18.23
N ILE A 368 -24.01 6.06 -17.93
CA ILE A 368 -22.98 6.45 -18.90
C ILE A 368 -22.74 5.32 -19.92
N GLY A 369 -22.69 4.08 -19.44
CA GLY A 369 -22.46 2.91 -20.28
C GLY A 369 -23.64 2.51 -21.15
N GLY A 370 -24.87 2.89 -20.76
CA GLY A 370 -26.10 2.43 -21.39
C GLY A 370 -26.31 0.92 -21.22
N THR A 371 -25.96 0.36 -20.05
CA THR A 371 -26.09 -1.07 -19.74
C THR A 371 -27.22 -1.34 -18.76
N GLN A 372 -27.66 -2.58 -18.65
CA GLN A 372 -28.66 -2.99 -17.66
C GLN A 372 -28.05 -3.06 -16.25
N ILE A 373 -26.79 -3.46 -16.16
CA ILE A 373 -26.08 -3.72 -14.91
C ILE A 373 -24.71 -3.05 -14.97
N ALA A 374 -24.23 -2.58 -13.84
CA ALA A 374 -22.83 -2.21 -13.68
C ALA A 374 -22.28 -2.79 -12.38
N VAL A 375 -21.03 -3.24 -12.43
CA VAL A 375 -20.27 -3.73 -11.28
C VAL A 375 -18.92 -3.04 -11.19
N ILE A 376 -18.40 -2.86 -9.99
CA ILE A 376 -17.03 -2.43 -9.75
C ILE A 376 -16.51 -3.08 -8.45
N ASN A 377 -15.22 -3.36 -8.35
CA ASN A 377 -14.62 -3.94 -7.15
C ASN A 377 -14.51 -2.88 -6.04
N GLU A 378 -14.74 -3.26 -4.78
CA GLU A 378 -14.71 -2.34 -3.63
C GLU A 378 -13.42 -1.52 -3.59
N GLY A 379 -12.29 -2.18 -3.88
CA GLY A 379 -10.96 -1.60 -3.85
C GLY A 379 -10.74 -0.45 -4.84
N ALA A 380 -11.57 -0.34 -5.89
CA ALA A 380 -11.53 0.77 -6.84
C ALA A 380 -11.95 2.10 -6.23
N LEU A 381 -12.74 2.08 -5.14
CA LEU A 381 -13.23 3.25 -4.42
C LEU A 381 -12.41 3.42 -3.14
N ARG A 382 -11.90 4.64 -2.88
CA ARG A 382 -10.90 4.84 -1.82
C ARG A 382 -11.37 5.71 -0.66
N THR A 383 -12.36 6.57 -0.88
CA THR A 383 -12.86 7.46 0.16
C THR A 383 -14.29 7.93 -0.11
N SER A 384 -15.01 8.32 0.95
CA SER A 384 -16.37 8.85 0.86
C SER A 384 -16.41 10.24 0.22
N ILE A 385 -17.56 10.60 -0.34
CA ILE A 385 -17.88 11.97 -0.77
C ILE A 385 -18.87 12.58 0.24
N PRO A 386 -18.52 13.69 0.92
CA PRO A 386 -19.46 14.37 1.80
C PRO A 386 -20.58 15.05 1.00
N ALA A 387 -21.71 15.29 1.65
CA ALA A 387 -22.76 16.15 1.09
C ALA A 387 -22.20 17.55 0.75
N GLY A 388 -22.74 18.15 -0.31
CA GLY A 388 -22.32 19.42 -0.88
C GLY A 388 -21.63 19.27 -2.23
N ASP A 389 -20.69 20.18 -2.50
CA ASP A 389 -20.04 20.30 -3.80
C ASP A 389 -19.06 19.13 -4.03
N ILE A 390 -19.15 18.54 -5.21
CA ILE A 390 -18.24 17.52 -5.71
C ILE A 390 -17.23 18.20 -6.62
N THR A 391 -15.94 18.16 -6.24
CA THR A 391 -14.86 18.71 -7.05
C THR A 391 -14.13 17.64 -7.85
N VAL A 392 -13.42 18.04 -8.91
CA VAL A 392 -12.49 17.16 -9.64
C VAL A 392 -11.52 16.48 -8.69
N GLY A 393 -10.89 17.24 -7.79
CA GLY A 393 -9.98 16.72 -6.77
C GLY A 393 -10.60 15.64 -5.90
N LYS A 394 -11.85 15.83 -5.47
CA LYS A 394 -12.58 14.82 -4.71
C LYS A 394 -12.79 13.54 -5.52
N LEU A 395 -13.10 13.65 -6.81
CA LEU A 395 -13.31 12.47 -7.65
C LEU A 395 -12.00 11.69 -7.90
N TYR A 396 -10.86 12.38 -8.01
CA TYR A 396 -9.53 11.75 -8.00
C TYR A 396 -9.23 11.04 -6.68
N ASP A 397 -9.59 11.62 -5.52
CA ASP A 397 -9.43 10.93 -4.23
C ASP A 397 -10.28 9.66 -4.13
N VAL A 398 -11.45 9.65 -4.78
CA VAL A 398 -12.43 8.56 -4.72
C VAL A 398 -12.08 7.43 -5.67
N ILE A 399 -11.82 7.75 -6.95
CA ILE A 399 -11.51 6.81 -8.04
C ILE A 399 -10.14 7.20 -8.64
N PRO A 400 -9.03 6.91 -7.95
CA PRO A 400 -7.72 7.38 -8.38
C PRO A 400 -7.14 6.58 -9.55
N PHE A 401 -7.67 5.39 -9.84
CA PHE A 401 -7.15 4.54 -10.91
C PHE A 401 -7.61 5.03 -12.27
N ASN A 402 -6.73 4.93 -13.28
CA ASN A 402 -7.06 5.25 -14.67
C ASN A 402 -7.79 4.11 -15.38
N ASN A 403 -8.64 3.39 -14.64
CA ASN A 403 -9.39 2.29 -15.23
C ASN A 403 -10.41 2.81 -16.23
N ILE A 404 -10.51 2.12 -17.36
CA ILE A 404 -11.46 2.46 -18.42
C ILE A 404 -12.78 1.70 -18.26
N LEU A 405 -13.87 2.27 -18.77
CA LEU A 405 -15.16 1.59 -18.78
C LEU A 405 -15.18 0.50 -19.86
N ILE A 406 -15.46 -0.74 -19.47
CA ILE A 406 -15.67 -1.88 -20.37
C ILE A 406 -17.15 -2.25 -20.37
N LYS A 407 -17.73 -2.43 -21.56
CA LYS A 407 -19.11 -2.89 -21.73
C LYS A 407 -19.11 -4.25 -22.40
N MET A 408 -20.00 -5.13 -21.98
CA MET A 408 -20.09 -6.48 -22.53
C MET A 408 -21.49 -7.08 -22.33
N LYS A 409 -21.67 -8.30 -22.84
CA LYS A 409 -22.81 -9.17 -22.53
C LYS A 409 -22.34 -10.41 -21.78
N LEU A 410 -22.97 -10.67 -20.63
CA LEU A 410 -22.77 -11.88 -19.83
C LEU A 410 -24.03 -12.72 -19.83
N LYS A 411 -23.90 -14.05 -19.88
CA LYS A 411 -24.98 -14.97 -19.50
C LYS A 411 -25.33 -14.77 -18.03
N GLY A 412 -26.57 -15.07 -17.63
CA GLY A 412 -26.97 -15.03 -16.22
C GLY A 412 -26.07 -15.91 -15.32
N SER A 413 -25.61 -17.06 -15.81
CA SER A 413 -24.66 -17.93 -15.10
C SER A 413 -23.29 -17.29 -14.88
N GLN A 414 -22.78 -16.56 -15.88
CA GLN A 414 -21.51 -15.82 -15.78
C GLN A 414 -21.65 -14.63 -14.83
N LEU A 415 -22.75 -13.87 -14.94
CA LEU A 415 -23.06 -12.78 -14.01
C LEU A 415 -23.14 -13.29 -12.56
N LYS A 416 -23.81 -14.44 -12.33
CA LYS A 416 -23.86 -15.07 -11.01
C LYS A 416 -22.45 -15.35 -10.49
N LYS A 417 -21.58 -15.95 -11.31
CA LYS A 417 -20.19 -16.24 -10.94
C LYS A 417 -19.41 -14.99 -10.51
N VAL A 418 -19.55 -13.89 -11.26
CA VAL A 418 -18.93 -12.59 -10.93
C VAL A 418 -19.40 -12.09 -9.56
N ILE A 419 -20.71 -12.15 -9.28
CA ILE A 419 -21.28 -11.70 -8.01
C ILE A 419 -20.84 -12.61 -6.85
N GLU A 420 -20.82 -13.93 -7.06
CA GLU A 420 -20.39 -14.93 -6.07
C GLU A 420 -18.93 -14.72 -5.63
N ASN A 421 -18.05 -14.25 -6.52
CA ASN A 421 -16.66 -13.96 -6.18
C ASN A 421 -16.53 -12.80 -5.17
N GLY A 422 -17.36 -11.76 -5.32
CA GLY A 422 -17.27 -10.56 -4.48
C GLY A 422 -18.19 -10.55 -3.27
N ILE A 423 -19.25 -11.35 -3.23
CA ILE A 423 -20.22 -11.29 -2.13
C ILE A 423 -19.61 -11.84 -0.82
N MET A 424 -19.60 -11.02 0.24
CA MET A 424 -18.98 -11.36 1.53
C MET A 424 -17.54 -11.88 1.41
N ASN A 425 -16.77 -11.34 0.46
CA ASN A 425 -15.37 -11.69 0.31
C ASN A 425 -14.52 -10.87 1.30
N LYS A 426 -13.75 -11.57 2.16
CA LYS A 426 -12.95 -10.94 3.22
C LYS A 426 -11.61 -10.41 2.72
N ASP A 427 -11.16 -10.87 1.57
CA ASP A 427 -9.83 -10.56 1.04
C ASP A 427 -9.89 -9.32 0.13
N ILE A 428 -10.92 -9.23 -0.71
CA ILE A 428 -11.08 -8.16 -1.72
C ILE A 428 -12.24 -7.19 -1.43
N GLY A 429 -13.08 -7.48 -0.43
CA GLY A 429 -14.27 -6.69 -0.10
C GLY A 429 -15.49 -7.03 -0.96
N TRP A 430 -16.60 -6.33 -0.74
CA TRP A 430 -17.85 -6.61 -1.46
C TRP A 430 -17.84 -6.07 -2.89
N ILE A 431 -18.38 -6.82 -3.85
CA ILE A 431 -18.67 -6.26 -5.17
C ILE A 431 -19.70 -5.13 -5.06
N GLU A 432 -19.39 -3.98 -5.63
CA GLU A 432 -20.31 -2.86 -5.74
C GLU A 432 -21.15 -3.05 -7.00
N ILE A 433 -22.48 -2.88 -6.92
CA ILE A 433 -23.39 -3.26 -8.02
C ILE A 433 -24.63 -2.35 -8.12
N SER A 434 -25.11 -2.14 -9.35
CA SER A 434 -26.41 -1.53 -9.66
C SER A 434 -27.18 -2.26 -10.76
N GLY A 435 -28.48 -2.00 -10.86
CA GLY A 435 -29.36 -2.61 -11.88
C GLY A 435 -29.99 -3.93 -11.49
N VAL A 436 -29.67 -4.44 -10.30
CA VAL A 436 -30.22 -5.69 -9.76
C VAL A 436 -30.42 -5.63 -8.25
N LYS A 437 -31.35 -6.46 -7.77
CA LYS A 437 -31.42 -6.98 -6.40
C LYS A 437 -30.91 -8.41 -6.37
N VAL A 438 -29.94 -8.68 -5.52
CA VAL A 438 -29.30 -9.99 -5.35
C VAL A 438 -29.74 -10.57 -4.01
N TYR A 439 -30.38 -11.74 -4.06
CA TYR A 439 -30.80 -12.48 -2.89
C TYR A 439 -29.79 -13.57 -2.57
N TYR A 440 -29.36 -13.68 -1.32
CA TYR A 440 -28.27 -14.57 -0.94
C TYR A 440 -28.43 -15.25 0.42
N ASN A 441 -27.80 -16.41 0.58
CA ASN A 441 -27.68 -17.13 1.84
C ASN A 441 -26.27 -16.91 2.42
N PRO A 442 -26.12 -16.18 3.55
CA PRO A 442 -24.81 -15.95 4.16
C PRO A 442 -24.16 -17.23 4.73
N GLU A 443 -24.97 -18.24 5.07
CA GLU A 443 -24.52 -19.52 5.63
C GLU A 443 -24.02 -20.50 4.55
N ALA A 444 -24.19 -20.17 3.27
CA ALA A 444 -23.68 -21.00 2.19
C ALA A 444 -22.18 -20.79 1.97
N GLU A 445 -21.52 -21.84 1.48
CA GLU A 445 -20.10 -21.82 1.13
C GLU A 445 -19.80 -20.71 0.10
N PHE A 446 -18.58 -20.16 0.17
CA PHE A 446 -18.08 -19.21 -0.81
C PHE A 446 -18.24 -19.77 -2.24
N GLY A 447 -18.72 -18.94 -3.17
CA GLY A 447 -19.07 -19.38 -4.53
C GLY A 447 -20.51 -19.87 -4.71
N ASN A 448 -21.27 -20.11 -3.63
CA ASN A 448 -22.62 -20.68 -3.66
C ASN A 448 -23.65 -19.90 -2.81
N ARG A 449 -23.40 -18.61 -2.55
CA ARG A 449 -24.23 -17.76 -1.70
C ARG A 449 -25.43 -17.18 -2.43
N VAL A 450 -25.32 -16.89 -3.73
CA VAL A 450 -26.38 -16.22 -4.50
C VAL A 450 -27.51 -17.21 -4.82
N THR A 451 -28.72 -16.88 -4.36
CA THR A 451 -29.94 -17.69 -4.57
C THR A 451 -30.82 -17.18 -5.70
N ALA A 452 -30.82 -15.86 -5.95
CA ALA A 452 -31.53 -15.26 -7.07
C ALA A 452 -30.97 -13.86 -7.38
N ILE A 453 -31.13 -13.44 -8.63
CA ILE A 453 -30.82 -12.09 -9.09
C ILE A 453 -32.08 -11.59 -9.81
N ILE A 454 -32.57 -10.41 -9.44
CA ILE A 454 -33.75 -9.77 -10.02
C ILE A 454 -33.32 -8.41 -10.57
N LEU A 455 -33.62 -8.11 -11.82
CA LEU A 455 -33.41 -6.79 -12.41
C LEU A 455 -34.28 -5.73 -11.72
N GLU A 456 -33.91 -4.46 -11.83
CA GLU A 456 -34.71 -3.36 -11.27
C GLU A 456 -36.13 -3.26 -11.84
N ASP A 457 -36.37 -3.78 -13.05
CA ASP A 457 -37.72 -3.90 -13.65
C ASP A 457 -38.55 -5.06 -13.09
N GLY A 458 -37.99 -5.82 -12.14
CA GLY A 458 -38.63 -6.97 -11.49
C GLY A 458 -38.44 -8.29 -12.24
N VAL A 459 -37.75 -8.34 -13.38
CA VAL A 459 -37.52 -9.58 -14.13
C VAL A 459 -36.41 -10.41 -13.48
N LYS A 460 -36.68 -11.69 -13.20
CA LYS A 460 -35.66 -12.62 -12.70
C LYS A 460 -34.60 -12.88 -13.76
N VAL A 461 -33.32 -12.85 -13.38
CA VAL A 461 -32.21 -13.23 -14.24
C VAL A 461 -32.24 -14.73 -14.52
N GLU A 462 -32.25 -15.08 -15.79
CA GLU A 462 -32.20 -16.45 -16.30
C GLU A 462 -30.78 -16.83 -16.69
N MET A 463 -30.33 -18.02 -16.28
CA MET A 463 -28.91 -18.40 -16.37
C MET A 463 -28.37 -18.49 -17.81
N GLU A 464 -29.23 -18.78 -18.79
CA GLU A 464 -28.83 -18.91 -20.20
C GLU A 464 -29.10 -17.65 -21.05
N LYS A 465 -29.77 -16.62 -20.48
CA LYS A 465 -30.00 -15.35 -21.16
C LYS A 465 -28.83 -14.40 -20.99
N TYR A 466 -28.62 -13.53 -21.99
CA TYR A 466 -27.58 -12.51 -21.97
C TYR A 466 -28.09 -11.17 -21.44
N TYR A 467 -27.28 -10.53 -20.60
CA TYR A 467 -27.52 -9.23 -20.00
C TYR A 467 -26.36 -8.30 -20.30
N SER A 468 -26.65 -7.03 -20.55
CA SER A 468 -25.61 -6.02 -20.76
C SER A 468 -25.02 -5.55 -19.43
N VAL A 469 -23.69 -5.63 -19.31
CA VAL A 469 -22.95 -5.35 -18.08
C VAL A 469 -21.83 -4.36 -18.38
N ALA A 470 -21.64 -3.37 -17.51
CA ALA A 470 -20.48 -2.50 -17.49
C ALA A 470 -19.59 -2.81 -16.29
N THR A 471 -18.27 -2.72 -16.47
CA THR A 471 -17.27 -2.87 -15.40
C THR A 471 -16.02 -2.05 -15.73
N ASN A 472 -14.99 -2.15 -14.91
CA ASN A 472 -13.67 -1.58 -15.18
C ASN A 472 -12.75 -2.61 -15.88
N ASP A 473 -11.69 -2.13 -16.53
CA ASP A 473 -10.72 -2.99 -17.22
C ASP A 473 -9.97 -3.91 -16.26
N PHE A 474 -9.59 -3.44 -15.06
CA PHE A 474 -8.93 -4.24 -14.03
C PHE A 474 -9.70 -5.53 -13.67
N MET A 475 -11.00 -5.44 -13.42
CA MET A 475 -11.84 -6.61 -13.15
C MET A 475 -12.03 -7.47 -14.40
N PHE A 476 -12.25 -6.84 -15.56
CA PHE A 476 -12.51 -7.55 -16.81
C PHE A 476 -11.38 -8.52 -17.17
N ILE A 477 -10.14 -8.12 -16.91
CA ILE A 477 -8.93 -8.89 -17.22
C ILE A 477 -8.54 -9.90 -16.13
N GLY A 478 -9.24 -9.97 -15.01
CA GLY A 478 -9.02 -10.97 -13.96
C GLY A 478 -8.58 -10.44 -12.60
N GLY A 479 -8.44 -9.12 -12.43
CA GLY A 479 -8.09 -8.51 -11.16
C GLY A 479 -9.08 -8.91 -10.05
N ASP A 480 -8.58 -9.02 -8.81
CA ASP A 480 -9.34 -9.52 -7.65
C ASP A 480 -10.03 -10.88 -7.92
N ASN A 481 -9.43 -11.74 -8.75
CA ASN A 481 -9.95 -13.05 -9.16
C ASN A 481 -11.34 -13.03 -9.85
N TYR A 482 -11.79 -11.89 -10.38
CA TYR A 482 -13.06 -11.83 -11.10
C TYR A 482 -12.96 -12.52 -12.48
N ASP A 483 -13.92 -13.39 -12.80
CA ASP A 483 -13.91 -14.15 -14.05
C ASP A 483 -14.99 -13.67 -15.04
N PHE A 484 -14.54 -12.96 -16.08
CA PHE A 484 -15.37 -12.52 -17.21
C PHE A 484 -15.20 -13.39 -18.47
N LYS A 485 -14.61 -14.60 -18.36
CA LYS A 485 -14.41 -15.49 -19.51
C LYS A 485 -15.73 -15.84 -20.20
N GLY A 486 -15.70 -15.76 -21.53
CA GLY A 486 -16.87 -16.02 -22.38
C GLY A 486 -17.85 -14.85 -22.48
N ALA A 487 -17.49 -13.65 -21.99
CA ALA A 487 -18.21 -12.42 -22.29
C ALA A 487 -18.30 -12.20 -23.81
N LYS A 488 -19.42 -11.65 -24.28
CA LYS A 488 -19.66 -11.32 -25.69
C LYS A 488 -19.77 -9.81 -25.88
N ASN A 489 -19.58 -9.35 -27.11
CA ASN A 489 -19.75 -7.95 -27.51
C ASN A 489 -18.98 -6.98 -26.60
N ILE A 490 -17.70 -7.30 -26.35
CA ILE A 490 -16.82 -6.47 -25.52
C ILE A 490 -16.54 -5.16 -26.26
N VAL A 491 -16.79 -4.05 -25.59
CA VAL A 491 -16.53 -2.70 -26.10
C VAL A 491 -15.77 -1.94 -25.02
N GLU A 492 -14.54 -1.58 -25.33
CA GLU A 492 -13.73 -0.68 -24.50
C GLU A 492 -14.10 0.77 -24.83
N SER A 493 -14.43 1.56 -23.82
CA SER A 493 -14.74 2.98 -24.01
C SER A 493 -13.51 3.80 -24.44
N ASN A 494 -12.30 3.30 -24.16
CA ASN A 494 -11.04 4.04 -24.22
C ASN A 494 -11.07 5.35 -23.41
N ARG A 495 -11.95 5.44 -22.40
CA ARG A 495 -12.10 6.59 -21.51
C ARG A 495 -12.07 6.15 -20.06
N ILE A 496 -11.35 6.91 -19.25
CA ILE A 496 -11.22 6.68 -17.81
C ILE A 496 -12.59 6.89 -17.14
N ILE A 497 -13.01 5.95 -16.29
CA ILE A 497 -14.32 5.97 -15.62
C ILE A 497 -14.51 7.27 -14.83
N ARG A 498 -13.49 7.69 -14.07
CA ARG A 498 -13.48 8.96 -13.33
C ARG A 498 -13.81 10.14 -14.23
N ASP A 499 -13.14 10.26 -15.38
CA ASP A 499 -13.32 11.40 -16.29
C ASP A 499 -14.70 11.37 -16.94
N MET A 500 -15.22 10.19 -17.29
CA MET A 500 -16.58 10.04 -17.78
C MET A 500 -17.62 10.44 -16.73
N ILE A 501 -17.41 10.08 -15.45
CA ILE A 501 -18.25 10.51 -14.34
C ILE A 501 -18.16 12.03 -14.17
N ALA A 502 -16.96 12.62 -14.22
CA ALA A 502 -16.79 14.06 -14.11
C ALA A 502 -17.54 14.83 -15.21
N ASP A 503 -17.43 14.38 -16.47
CA ASP A 503 -18.16 14.97 -17.59
C ASP A 503 -19.68 14.86 -17.39
N TYR A 504 -20.15 13.68 -17.00
CA TYR A 504 -21.58 13.48 -16.71
C TYR A 504 -22.07 14.42 -15.60
N LEU A 505 -21.29 14.59 -14.54
CA LEU A 505 -21.63 15.49 -13.44
C LEU A 505 -21.69 16.94 -13.90
N ARG A 506 -20.75 17.40 -14.75
CA ARG A 506 -20.77 18.77 -15.31
C ARG A 506 -22.06 19.05 -16.07
N ASP A 507 -22.57 18.05 -16.79
CA ASP A 507 -23.79 18.17 -17.58
C ASP A 507 -25.05 18.22 -16.72
N VAL A 508 -25.18 17.31 -15.74
CA VAL A 508 -26.40 17.20 -14.91
C VAL A 508 -26.41 18.12 -13.70
N LYS A 509 -25.24 18.54 -13.22
CA LYS A 509 -24.93 19.38 -12.05
C LYS A 509 -25.38 18.84 -10.69
N GLU A 510 -26.57 18.27 -10.60
CA GLU A 510 -27.13 17.71 -9.38
C GLU A 510 -27.56 16.25 -9.63
N VAL A 511 -27.08 15.34 -8.79
CA VAL A 511 -27.44 13.92 -8.88
C VAL A 511 -28.32 13.57 -7.69
N LYS A 512 -29.63 13.56 -7.91
CA LYS A 512 -30.55 12.93 -6.95
C LYS A 512 -30.23 11.46 -6.84
N PHE A 513 -30.02 11.01 -5.61
CA PHE A 513 -29.65 9.64 -5.31
C PHE A 513 -30.46 9.15 -4.12
N GLU A 514 -31.07 7.99 -4.28
CA GLU A 514 -31.74 7.27 -3.22
C GLU A 514 -31.01 5.94 -3.04
N PHE A 515 -30.54 5.68 -1.81
CA PHE A 515 -29.82 4.46 -1.52
C PHE A 515 -30.80 3.33 -1.25
N GLU A 516 -30.82 2.35 -2.15
CA GLU A 516 -31.41 1.03 -1.90
C GLU A 516 -30.32 -0.03 -1.92
N GLN A 517 -30.24 -0.84 -0.87
CA GLN A 517 -29.25 -1.91 -0.75
C GLN A 517 -29.54 -3.01 -1.79
N PRO A 518 -28.64 -3.26 -2.76
CA PRO A 518 -28.85 -4.31 -3.77
C PRO A 518 -28.80 -5.73 -3.20
N PHE A 519 -28.11 -5.95 -2.07
CA PHE A 519 -27.99 -7.28 -1.47
C PHE A 519 -29.03 -7.54 -0.38
N VAL A 520 -29.82 -8.60 -0.56
CA VAL A 520 -30.91 -8.97 0.35
C VAL A 520 -30.66 -10.36 0.93
N LYS A 521 -30.56 -10.46 2.26
CA LYS A 521 -30.42 -11.75 2.95
C LYS A 521 -31.71 -12.57 2.79
N GLY A 522 -31.56 -13.84 2.45
CA GLY A 522 -32.66 -14.80 2.33
C GLY A 522 -33.09 -15.10 0.90
N LYS A 523 -34.29 -15.65 0.76
CA LYS A 523 -34.83 -16.07 -0.54
C LYS A 523 -35.52 -14.91 -1.24
N ALA A 524 -35.39 -14.88 -2.57
CA ALA A 524 -36.20 -13.99 -3.39
C ALA A 524 -37.70 -14.21 -3.15
N PRO A 525 -38.53 -13.14 -3.19
CA PRO A 525 -39.96 -13.28 -3.26
C PRO A 525 -40.35 -14.08 -4.52
N LYS A 526 -41.55 -14.67 -4.53
CA LYS A 526 -42.09 -15.27 -5.76
C LYS A 526 -42.30 -14.16 -6.80
N VAL A 527 -41.34 -14.01 -7.68
CA VAL A 527 -41.39 -13.09 -8.83
C VAL A 527 -42.21 -13.74 -9.95
N LYS A 528 -42.95 -12.93 -10.71
CA LYS A 528 -43.76 -13.39 -11.85
C LYS A 528 -42.91 -13.92 -12.98
#